data_AF-A0A955QML5-F1
#
_entry.id   AF-A0A955QML5-F1
#
_cell.length_a   1.000
_cell.length_b   1.000
_cell.length_c   1.000
_cell.angle_alpha   90.00
_cell.angle_beta   90.00
_cell.angle_gamma   90.00
#
_symmetry.space_group_name_H-M   'P 1'
#
loop_
_entity.id
_entity.type
_entity.pdbx_description
1 polymer ?
#
loop_
_entity_poly.entity_id
_entity_poly.type
_entity_poly.pdbx_seq_one_letter_code
_entity_poly.pdbx_strand_id
1 'polypeptide(L)'
;RPISKMAAEAKEKGYPVELKATLVGSCTNSSYEDISRAASIAKEGLKAGLKAKTAFLVSPGSERIYHTMKREGFLKTFEDMGATVLANACGPCIGQW
;
A
#
# COMPACT_ATOMS: atom_id res chain seq x y z
N ARG A 1 18.41 -1.22 8.08
CA ARG A 1 18.09 -2.22 9.14
C ARG A 1 17.12 -3.25 8.60
N PRO A 2 17.20 -4.54 8.97
CA PRO A 2 16.19 -5.54 8.62
C PRO A 2 14.83 -5.22 9.27
N ILE A 3 13.72 -5.58 8.61
CA ILE A 3 12.35 -5.41 9.16
C ILE A 3 12.20 -6.11 10.50
N SER A 4 12.82 -7.30 10.67
CA SER A 4 12.79 -8.08 11.92
C SER A 4 13.36 -7.34 13.14
N LYS A 5 14.21 -6.33 12.94
CA LYS A 5 14.81 -5.52 14.02
C LYS A 5 14.06 -4.19 14.25
N MET A 6 13.12 -3.83 13.38
CA MET A 6 12.46 -2.52 13.39
C MET A 6 11.68 -2.26 14.69
N ALA A 7 10.98 -3.26 15.22
CA ALA A 7 10.16 -3.10 16.41
C ALA A 7 10.98 -2.83 17.68
N ALA A 8 12.14 -3.49 17.82
CA ALA A 8 13.04 -3.27 18.95
C ALA A 8 13.67 -1.88 18.88
N GLU A 9 14.16 -1.49 17.70
CA GLU A 9 14.80 -0.18 17.50
C GLU A 9 13.80 0.98 17.67
N ALA A 10 12.55 0.84 17.21
CA ALA A 10 11.53 1.85 17.39
C ALA A 10 11.25 2.11 18.89
N LYS A 11 11.23 1.06 19.71
CA LYS A 11 11.07 1.19 21.17
C LYS A 11 12.28 1.84 21.82
N GLU A 12 13.49 1.40 21.47
CA GLU A 12 14.75 1.94 22.00
C GLU A 12 14.88 3.45 21.72
N LYS A 13 14.51 3.88 20.51
CA LYS A 13 14.63 5.27 20.07
C LYS A 13 13.39 6.13 20.38
N GLY A 14 12.36 5.56 21.00
CA GLY A 14 11.12 6.27 21.30
C GLY A 14 10.32 6.72 20.08
N TYR A 15 10.45 6.01 18.94
CA TYR A 15 9.64 6.31 17.76
C TYR A 15 8.19 5.87 17.94
N PRO A 16 7.22 6.60 17.35
CA PRO A 16 5.83 6.16 17.35
C PRO A 16 5.69 4.77 16.71
N VAL A 17 5.09 3.83 17.45
CA VAL A 17 4.87 2.45 16.98
C VAL A 17 3.48 2.22 16.41
N GLU A 18 2.55 3.16 16.64
CA GLU A 18 1.23 3.13 16.04
C GLU A 18 1.33 3.59 14.58
N LEU A 19 0.97 2.70 13.66
CA LEU A 19 0.84 3.05 12.26
C LEU A 19 -0.44 3.87 12.08
N LYS A 20 -0.35 5.03 11.43
CA LYS A 20 -1.52 5.90 11.16
C LYS A 20 -2.04 5.75 9.74
N ALA A 21 -1.11 5.57 8.79
CA ALA A 21 -1.43 5.34 7.39
C ALA A 21 -0.38 4.41 6.77
N THR A 22 -0.82 3.67 5.75
CA THR A 22 0.00 2.82 4.90
C THR A 22 -0.13 3.32 3.47
N LEU A 23 0.99 3.55 2.80
CA LEU A 23 1.03 4.08 1.43
C LEU A 23 1.83 3.13 0.56
N VAL A 24 1.26 2.74 -0.59
CA VAL A 24 1.91 1.92 -1.61
C VAL A 24 1.83 2.64 -2.95
N GLY A 25 2.92 2.63 -3.73
CA GLY A 25 2.92 3.20 -5.07
C GLY A 25 3.82 4.43 -5.23
N SER A 26 3.27 5.48 -5.85
CA SER A 26 3.98 6.69 -6.29
C SER A 26 4.99 6.40 -7.40
N CYS A 27 6.10 7.14 -7.53
CA CYS A 27 7.06 6.92 -8.62
C CYS A 27 8.01 5.74 -8.38
N THR A 28 8.26 5.36 -7.12
CA THR A 28 9.29 4.37 -6.76
C THR A 28 8.78 2.93 -6.77
N ASN A 29 7.56 2.67 -6.27
CA ASN A 29 7.07 1.31 -6.01
C ASN A 29 5.68 1.06 -6.58
N SER A 30 5.48 1.43 -7.84
CA SER A 30 4.19 1.37 -8.53
C SER A 30 4.23 0.65 -9.88
N SER A 31 5.28 -0.12 -10.12
CA SER A 31 5.31 -1.01 -11.29
C SER A 31 4.24 -2.09 -11.16
N TYR A 32 3.99 -2.81 -12.25
CA TYR A 32 3.10 -3.97 -12.21
C TYR A 32 3.56 -5.02 -11.20
N GLU A 33 4.87 -5.24 -11.08
CA GLU A 33 5.43 -6.18 -10.11
C GLU A 33 5.13 -5.71 -8.68
N ASP A 34 5.41 -4.44 -8.36
CA ASP A 34 5.16 -3.90 -7.01
C ASP A 34 3.70 -4.05 -6.61
N ILE A 35 2.80 -3.64 -7.50
CA ILE A 35 1.37 -3.65 -7.26
C ILE A 35 0.82 -5.07 -7.18
N SER A 36 1.25 -5.98 -8.05
CA SER A 36 0.80 -7.38 -8.02
C SER A 36 1.25 -8.09 -6.74
N ARG A 37 2.46 -7.80 -6.24
CA ARG A 37 2.96 -8.33 -4.96
C ARG A 37 2.14 -7.81 -3.78
N ALA A 38 1.84 -6.50 -3.76
CA ALA A 38 0.98 -5.91 -2.74
C ALA A 38 -0.45 -6.50 -2.79
N ALA A 39 -1.02 -6.68 -3.99
CA ALA A 39 -2.34 -7.27 -4.19
C ALA A 39 -2.38 -8.74 -3.74
N SER A 40 -1.30 -9.51 -3.94
CA SER A 40 -1.19 -10.89 -3.46
C SER A 40 -1.32 -10.98 -1.94
N ILE A 41 -0.59 -10.12 -1.22
CA ILE A 41 -0.66 -10.07 0.25
C ILE A 41 -2.05 -9.59 0.71
N ALA A 42 -2.62 -8.60 0.04
CA ALA A 42 -3.98 -8.16 0.34
C ALA A 42 -5.01 -9.29 0.15
N LYS A 43 -4.88 -10.08 -0.92
CA LYS A 43 -5.75 -11.23 -1.17
C LYS A 43 -5.64 -12.31 -0.09
N GLU A 44 -4.44 -12.57 0.42
CA GLU A 44 -4.24 -13.50 1.55
C GLU A 44 -4.87 -12.98 2.84
N GLY A 45 -4.69 -11.69 3.14
CA GLY A 45 -5.34 -11.06 4.30
C GLY A 45 -6.86 -11.13 4.20
N LEU A 46 -7.43 -10.87 3.02
CA LEU A 46 -8.88 -11.00 2.78
C LEU A 46 -9.38 -12.43 2.99
N LYS A 47 -8.64 -13.45 2.52
CA LYS A 47 -8.98 -14.86 2.77
C LYS A 47 -8.97 -15.20 4.26
N ALA A 48 -8.12 -14.54 5.05
CA ALA A 48 -8.09 -14.67 6.50
C ALA A 48 -9.15 -13.79 7.22
N GLY A 49 -10.04 -13.11 6.49
CA GLY A 49 -11.06 -12.23 7.05
C GLY A 49 -10.52 -10.90 7.57
N LEU A 50 -9.31 -10.51 7.17
CA LEU A 50 -8.67 -9.27 7.60
C LEU A 50 -9.02 -8.10 6.68
N LYS A 51 -8.95 -6.90 7.24
CA LYS A 51 -9.00 -5.60 6.56
C LYS A 51 -7.83 -4.74 7.04
N ALA A 52 -7.52 -3.68 6.29
CA ALA A 52 -6.53 -2.70 6.72
C ALA A 52 -6.93 -2.08 8.07
N LYS A 53 -6.02 -2.08 9.04
CA LYS A 53 -6.25 -1.51 10.38
C LYS A 53 -6.17 0.03 10.41
N THR A 54 -5.59 0.61 9.36
CA THR A 54 -5.23 2.02 9.26
C THR A 54 -5.55 2.49 7.85
N ALA A 55 -5.54 3.80 7.61
CA ALA A 55 -5.77 4.33 6.27
C ALA A 55 -4.78 3.71 5.27
N PHE A 56 -5.29 3.03 4.25
CA PHE A 56 -4.46 2.36 3.25
C PHE A 56 -4.65 3.04 1.90
N LEU A 57 -3.59 3.64 1.37
CA LEU A 57 -3.60 4.42 0.14
C LEU A 57 -2.74 3.73 -0.93
N VAL A 58 -3.27 3.58 -2.14
CA VAL A 58 -2.56 2.97 -3.26
C VAL A 58 -2.52 3.94 -4.44
N SER A 59 -1.33 4.37 -4.87
CA SER A 59 -1.15 5.28 -6.00
C SER A 59 -0.52 4.56 -7.20
N PRO A 60 -1.24 4.35 -8.31
CA PRO A 60 -0.66 3.82 -9.54
C PRO A 60 0.40 4.75 -10.11
N GLY A 61 1.45 4.22 -10.73
CA GLY A 61 2.53 5.04 -11.31
C GLY A 61 2.19 5.67 -12.65
N SER A 62 1.15 5.17 -13.32
CA SER A 62 0.68 5.67 -14.62
C SER A 62 -0.73 5.15 -14.92
N GLU A 63 -1.38 5.73 -15.93
CA GLU A 63 -2.66 5.21 -16.45
C GLU A 63 -2.54 3.78 -16.96
N ARG A 64 -1.41 3.44 -17.59
CA ARG A 64 -1.16 2.08 -18.07
C ARG A 64 -1.21 1.06 -16.93
N ILE A 65 -0.60 1.40 -15.79
CA ILE A 65 -0.64 0.55 -14.59
C ILE A 65 -2.05 0.52 -14.02
N TYR A 66 -2.73 1.67 -13.89
CA TYR A 66 -4.10 1.73 -13.39
C TYR A 66 -5.07 0.86 -14.20
N HIS A 67 -5.05 0.97 -15.54
CA HIS A 67 -5.89 0.14 -16.41
C HIS A 67 -5.55 -1.35 -16.33
N THR A 68 -4.26 -1.67 -16.14
CA THR A 68 -3.83 -3.05 -15.90
C THR A 68 -4.37 -3.58 -14.58
N MET A 69 -4.23 -2.82 -13.49
CA MET A 69 -4.79 -3.16 -12.17
C MET A 69 -6.31 -3.39 -12.23
N LYS A 70 -7.02 -2.57 -13.02
CA LYS A 70 -8.46 -2.71 -13.23
C LYS A 70 -8.80 -4.03 -13.92
N ARG A 71 -8.08 -4.36 -15.00
CA ARG A 71 -8.30 -5.60 -15.76
C ARG A 71 -7.99 -6.85 -14.94
N GLU A 72 -6.91 -6.84 -14.17
CA GLU A 72 -6.49 -7.98 -13.33
C GLU A 72 -7.29 -8.11 -12.01
N GLY A 73 -8.18 -7.15 -11.70
CA GLY A 73 -8.98 -7.15 -10.47
C GLY A 73 -8.21 -6.72 -9.21
N PHE A 74 -7.02 -6.13 -9.36
CA PHE A 74 -6.25 -5.62 -8.22
C PHE A 74 -6.93 -4.41 -7.57
N LEU A 75 -7.58 -3.54 -8.35
CA LEU A 75 -8.36 -2.42 -7.79
C LEU A 75 -9.38 -2.93 -6.77
N LYS A 76 -10.21 -3.90 -7.19
CA LYS A 76 -11.20 -4.52 -6.30
C LYS A 76 -10.54 -5.19 -5.09
N THR A 77 -9.41 -5.86 -5.27
CA THR A 77 -8.68 -6.49 -4.16
C THR A 77 -8.23 -5.46 -3.11
N PHE A 78 -7.73 -4.30 -3.54
CA PHE A 78 -7.33 -3.23 -2.63
C PHE A 78 -8.54 -2.57 -1.98
N GLU A 79 -9.59 -2.25 -2.74
CA GLU A 79 -10.84 -1.68 -2.23
C GLU A 79 -11.49 -2.61 -1.21
N ASP A 80 -11.56 -3.91 -1.51
CA ASP A 80 -12.05 -4.94 -0.58
C ASP A 80 -11.19 -4.94 0.69
N MET A 81 -9.86 -4.79 0.61
CA MET A 81 -8.99 -4.68 1.79
C MET A 81 -9.21 -3.38 2.61
N GLY A 82 -10.00 -2.44 2.10
CA GLY A 82 -10.26 -1.14 2.71
C GLY A 82 -9.29 -0.05 2.26
N ALA A 83 -8.63 -0.24 1.12
CA ALA A 83 -7.74 0.76 0.54
C ALA A 83 -8.52 1.81 -0.26
N THR A 84 -7.98 3.03 -0.31
CA THR A 84 -8.36 4.06 -1.28
C THR A 84 -7.32 4.10 -2.39
N VAL A 85 -7.74 3.88 -3.64
CA VAL A 85 -6.87 4.06 -4.79
C VAL A 85 -6.87 5.53 -5.19
N LEU A 86 -5.69 6.16 -5.15
CA LEU A 86 -5.50 7.57 -5.46
C LEU A 86 -5.30 7.78 -6.97
N ALA A 87 -5.32 9.05 -7.38
CA ALA A 87 -4.88 9.45 -8.70
C ALA A 87 -3.43 9.01 -8.95
N ASN A 88 -3.12 8.77 -10.22
CA ASN A 88 -1.81 8.48 -10.79
C ASN A 88 -0.88 9.71 -10.77
N ALA A 89 -0.57 10.19 -9.57
CA ALA A 89 0.26 11.37 -9.31
C ALA A 89 1.17 11.15 -8.09
N CYS A 90 2.08 12.09 -7.85
CA CYS A 90 2.99 12.03 -6.69
C CYS A 90 2.22 12.06 -5.36
N GLY A 91 1.19 12.91 -5.26
CA GLY A 91 0.28 12.97 -4.11
C GLY A 91 1.03 13.05 -2.76
N PRO A 92 0.70 12.18 -1.79
CA PRO A 92 1.32 12.20 -0.47
C PRO A 92 2.85 12.11 -0.46
N CYS A 93 3.47 11.57 -1.53
CA CYS A 93 4.93 11.48 -1.65
C CYS A 93 5.62 12.85 -1.59
N ILE A 94 4.95 13.91 -2.07
CA ILE A 94 5.44 15.30 -2.03
C ILE A 94 4.66 16.17 -1.02
N GLY A 95 3.90 15.54 -0.13
CA GLY A 95 3.06 16.25 0.86
C GLY A 95 1.72 16.77 0.31
N GLN A 96 1.34 16.42 -0.93
CA GLN A 96 0.04 16.74 -1.47
C GLN A 96 -0.95 15.62 -1.11
N TRP A 97 -1.55 15.72 0.06
CA TRP A 97 -2.50 14.72 0.57
C TRP A 97 -3.93 15.04 0.13
#